data_AF-A0A936XXD7-F1
#
_entry.id   AF-A0A936XXD7-F1
#
_cell.length_a   1.000
_cell.length_b   1.000
_cell.length_c   1.000
_cell.angle_alpha   90.00
_cell.angle_beta   90.00
_cell.angle_gamma   90.00
#
_symmetry.space_group_name_H-M   'P 1'
#
loop_
_entity.id
_entity.type
_entity.pdbx_description
1 polymer ?
#
loop_
_entity_poly.entity_id
_entity_poly.type
_entity_poly.pdbx_seq_one_letter_code
_entity_poly.pdbx_strand_id
1 'polypeptide(L)'
;MENYNLWQLIQNGYFTEACEKADLDFKKTSDLSHLRNKIYALFHLKNYNECILLSEKIISFDKGQTDSDFIFLGIAYWLCDKKEDAVNAWKSGLNSKYTDAAGGVELQIFLFFASVKMMDNKLNKNVLKRINKLVKSKNTMNYPGFLGKYLLNEIGEDSLFSSVSTVPILKERQLCQINFSIALKRIENGNLDEYIKKLKDAVSFGPASYLEHMYYLATGELEIMLSTRIDGGGSINSIQ
;
A
#
# COMPACT_ATOMS: atom_id res chain seq x y z
N MET A 1 -12.37 -6.64 -27.21
CA MET A 1 -11.51 -5.81 -26.34
C MET A 1 -11.60 -4.32 -26.65
N GLU A 2 -11.91 -3.90 -27.90
CA GLU A 2 -11.97 -2.47 -28.30
C GLU A 2 -12.95 -1.57 -27.52
N ASN A 3 -13.91 -2.12 -26.77
CA ASN A 3 -14.89 -1.35 -25.98
C ASN A 3 -14.59 -1.25 -24.48
N TYR A 4 -13.47 -1.81 -23.98
CA TYR A 4 -13.15 -1.69 -22.57
C TYR A 4 -12.53 -0.33 -22.24
N ASN A 5 -13.04 0.31 -21.19
CA ASN A 5 -12.35 1.44 -20.58
C ASN A 5 -11.11 0.96 -19.81
N LEU A 6 -10.24 1.91 -19.43
CA LEU A 6 -8.97 1.61 -18.77
C LEU A 6 -9.14 0.75 -17.50
N TRP A 7 -10.12 1.06 -16.66
CA TRP A 7 -10.37 0.30 -15.44
C TRP A 7 -10.88 -1.11 -15.72
N GLN A 8 -11.73 -1.28 -16.73
CA GLN A 8 -12.19 -2.61 -17.17
C GLN A 8 -11.03 -3.48 -17.67
N LEU A 9 -10.02 -2.90 -18.32
CA LEU A 9 -8.81 -3.66 -18.70
C LEU A 9 -8.06 -4.16 -17.46
N ILE A 10 -7.87 -3.29 -16.46
CA ILE A 10 -7.21 -3.62 -15.18
C ILE A 10 -7.99 -4.71 -14.43
N GLN A 11 -9.30 -4.57 -14.29
CA GLN A 11 -10.15 -5.52 -13.58
C GLN A 11 -10.14 -6.92 -14.21
N ASN A 12 -9.98 -7.00 -15.53
CA ASN A 12 -9.95 -8.25 -16.28
C ASN A 12 -8.53 -8.81 -16.48
N GLY A 13 -7.50 -8.16 -15.92
CA GLY A 13 -6.12 -8.64 -15.99
C GLY A 13 -5.37 -8.34 -17.30
N TYR A 14 -5.94 -7.48 -18.17
CA TYR A 14 -5.30 -7.03 -19.42
C TYR A 14 -4.35 -5.86 -19.14
N PHE A 15 -3.30 -6.11 -18.34
CA PHE A 15 -2.46 -5.04 -17.78
C PHE A 15 -1.58 -4.34 -18.83
N THR A 16 -1.08 -5.07 -19.84
CA THR A 16 -0.29 -4.47 -20.93
C THR A 16 -1.16 -3.52 -21.75
N GLU A 17 -2.35 -3.97 -22.14
CA GLU A 17 -3.33 -3.18 -22.88
C GLU A 17 -3.83 -1.98 -22.04
N ALA A 18 -3.94 -2.14 -20.72
CA ALA A 18 -4.25 -1.05 -19.80
C ALA A 18 -3.15 0.02 -19.85
N CYS A 19 -1.87 -0.35 -19.83
CA CYS A 19 -0.76 0.61 -19.96
C CYS A 19 -0.82 1.38 -21.28
N GLU A 20 -1.01 0.69 -22.40
CA GLU A 20 -1.11 1.32 -23.73
C GLU A 20 -2.31 2.27 -23.81
N LYS A 21 -3.47 1.84 -23.31
CA LYS A 21 -4.68 2.65 -23.28
C LYS A 21 -4.51 3.90 -22.41
N ALA A 22 -3.87 3.77 -21.26
CA ALA A 22 -3.59 4.90 -20.38
C ALA A 22 -2.71 5.97 -21.04
N ASP A 23 -1.66 5.56 -21.75
CA ASP A 23 -0.79 6.48 -22.47
C ASP A 23 -1.53 7.20 -23.62
N LEU A 24 -2.37 6.46 -24.35
CA LEU A 24 -3.22 7.03 -25.41
C LEU A 24 -4.27 8.02 -24.87
N ASP A 25 -4.94 7.66 -23.78
CA ASP A 25 -5.97 8.51 -23.17
C ASP A 25 -5.32 9.76 -22.56
N PHE A 26 -4.19 9.65 -21.86
CA PHE A 26 -3.43 10.81 -21.37
C PHE A 26 -2.97 11.73 -22.50
N LYS A 27 -2.48 11.18 -23.62
CA LYS A 27 -2.07 12.00 -24.78
C LYS A 27 -3.24 12.83 -25.35
N LYS A 28 -4.47 12.33 -25.23
CA LYS A 28 -5.68 13.01 -25.72
C LYS A 28 -6.22 14.05 -24.74
N THR A 29 -6.21 13.75 -23.44
CA THR A 29 -6.93 14.54 -22.43
C THR A 29 -6.01 15.35 -21.51
N SER A 30 -4.72 14.96 -21.43
CA SER A 30 -3.77 15.42 -20.40
C SER A 30 -4.24 15.18 -18.96
N ASP A 31 -5.21 14.29 -18.74
CA ASP A 31 -5.70 13.95 -17.39
C ASP A 31 -4.77 12.94 -16.71
N LEU A 32 -4.11 13.36 -15.63
CA LEU A 32 -3.23 12.53 -14.82
C LEU A 32 -3.91 11.29 -14.24
N SER A 33 -5.25 11.26 -14.14
CA SER A 33 -5.98 10.07 -13.69
C SER A 33 -5.66 8.84 -14.55
N HIS A 34 -5.40 9.01 -15.86
CA HIS A 34 -4.98 7.93 -16.74
C HIS A 34 -3.60 7.38 -16.36
N LEU A 35 -2.63 8.26 -16.08
CA LEU A 35 -1.29 7.85 -15.67
C LEU A 35 -1.30 7.20 -14.27
N ARG A 36 -2.13 7.70 -13.35
CA ARG A 36 -2.33 7.06 -12.05
C ARG A 36 -2.92 5.66 -12.19
N ASN A 37 -3.86 5.48 -13.12
CA ASN A 37 -4.40 4.15 -13.40
C ASN A 37 -3.37 3.21 -14.04
N LYS A 38 -2.47 3.74 -14.88
CA LYS A 38 -1.33 2.96 -15.42
C LYS A 38 -0.44 2.39 -14.31
N ILE A 39 -0.25 3.11 -13.21
CA ILE A 39 0.55 2.62 -12.07
C ILE A 39 0.00 1.28 -11.53
N TYR A 40 -1.32 1.13 -11.37
CA TYR A 40 -1.91 -0.14 -10.96
C TYR A 40 -1.53 -1.29 -11.89
N ALA A 41 -1.65 -1.08 -13.20
CA ALA A 41 -1.30 -2.07 -14.20
C ALA A 41 0.20 -2.42 -14.16
N LEU A 42 1.08 -1.42 -14.01
CA LEU A 42 2.52 -1.63 -13.90
C LEU A 42 2.91 -2.44 -12.65
N PHE A 43 2.23 -2.25 -11.51
CA PHE A 43 2.44 -3.07 -10.32
C PHE A 43 2.07 -4.54 -10.57
N HIS A 44 0.97 -4.81 -11.27
CA HIS A 44 0.60 -6.18 -11.65
C HIS A 44 1.60 -6.81 -12.64
N LEU A 45 2.19 -6.01 -13.52
CA LEU A 45 3.28 -6.43 -14.41
C LEU A 45 4.64 -6.52 -13.72
N LYS A 46 4.73 -6.16 -12.43
CA LYS A 46 5.97 -6.07 -11.64
C LYS A 46 7.04 -5.18 -12.26
N ASN A 47 6.63 -4.22 -13.08
CA ASN A 47 7.53 -3.27 -13.71
C ASN A 47 7.79 -2.08 -12.79
N TYR A 48 8.40 -2.36 -11.63
CA TYR A 48 8.57 -1.39 -10.55
C TYR A 48 9.48 -0.21 -10.94
N ASN A 49 10.45 -0.41 -11.85
CA ASN A 49 11.27 0.69 -12.36
C ASN A 49 10.44 1.69 -13.19
N GLU A 50 9.52 1.20 -14.03
CA GLU A 50 8.60 2.09 -14.74
C GLU A 50 7.59 2.74 -13.78
N CYS A 51 7.14 2.04 -12.74
CA CYS A 51 6.34 2.66 -11.67
C CYS A 51 7.07 3.86 -11.03
N ILE A 52 8.35 3.70 -10.67
CA ILE A 52 9.17 4.77 -10.08
C ILE A 52 9.20 5.98 -11.02
N LEU A 53 9.61 5.78 -12.28
CA LEU A 53 9.72 6.86 -13.27
C LEU A 53 8.38 7.57 -13.51
N LEU A 54 7.29 6.81 -13.59
CA LEU A 54 5.96 7.36 -13.82
C LEU A 54 5.44 8.13 -12.59
N SER A 55 5.62 7.60 -11.39
CA SER A 55 5.24 8.28 -10.14
C SER A 55 6.01 9.59 -9.96
N GLU A 56 7.32 9.60 -10.21
CA GLU A 56 8.14 10.82 -10.15
C GLU A 56 7.67 11.87 -11.16
N LYS A 57 7.32 11.44 -12.38
CA LYS A 57 6.76 12.31 -13.41
C LYS A 57 5.42 12.92 -12.96
N ILE A 58 4.51 12.13 -12.38
CA ILE A 58 3.20 12.61 -11.90
C ILE A 58 3.41 13.63 -10.76
N ILE A 59 4.23 13.29 -9.77
CA ILE A 59 4.55 14.16 -8.63
C ILE A 59 5.16 15.48 -9.11
N SER A 60 6.08 15.43 -10.09
CA SER A 60 6.66 16.64 -10.67
C SER A 60 5.61 17.50 -11.38
N PHE A 61 4.70 16.86 -12.12
CA PHE A 61 3.67 17.54 -12.91
C PHE A 61 2.64 18.27 -12.04
N ASP A 62 2.14 17.63 -10.97
CA ASP A 62 1.13 18.22 -10.09
C ASP A 62 1.71 18.93 -8.85
N LYS A 63 3.04 18.90 -8.70
CA LYS A 63 3.81 19.42 -7.55
C LYS A 63 3.54 18.69 -6.24
N GLY A 64 3.31 17.38 -6.30
CA GLY A 64 3.14 16.50 -5.13
C GLY A 64 1.85 16.78 -4.37
N GLN A 65 0.78 17.14 -5.08
CA GLN A 65 -0.47 17.57 -4.45
C GLN A 65 -1.17 16.43 -3.69
N THR A 66 -1.01 15.17 -4.12
CA THR A 66 -1.71 14.01 -3.55
C THR A 66 -0.72 13.04 -2.92
N ASP A 67 -1.03 12.54 -1.72
CA ASP A 67 -0.17 11.60 -0.99
C ASP A 67 -0.09 10.21 -1.64
N SER A 68 -1.15 9.76 -2.33
CA SER A 68 -1.19 8.48 -3.06
C SER A 68 -0.02 8.30 -4.04
N ASP A 69 0.39 9.38 -4.71
CA ASP A 69 1.49 9.32 -5.68
C ASP A 69 2.83 9.02 -4.99
N PHE A 70 3.03 9.55 -3.77
CA PHE A 70 4.19 9.23 -2.92
C PHE A 70 4.08 7.84 -2.29
N ILE A 71 2.87 7.36 -1.99
CA ILE A 71 2.66 5.99 -1.51
C ILE A 71 3.11 4.99 -2.56
N PHE A 72 2.64 5.11 -3.80
CA PHE A 72 3.07 4.23 -4.90
C PHE A 72 4.56 4.31 -5.17
N LEU A 73 5.13 5.53 -5.19
CA LEU A 73 6.57 5.71 -5.36
C LEU A 73 7.35 4.94 -4.28
N GLY A 74 6.94 5.08 -3.02
CA GLY A 74 7.60 4.40 -1.91
C GLY A 74 7.42 2.87 -1.95
N ILE A 75 6.25 2.36 -2.37
CA ILE A 75 6.06 0.92 -2.58
C ILE A 75 7.00 0.42 -3.68
N ALA A 76 7.06 1.10 -4.82
CA ALA A 76 7.92 0.69 -5.93
C ALA A 76 9.41 0.72 -5.53
N TYR A 77 9.86 1.75 -4.81
CA TYR A 77 11.20 1.80 -4.24
C TYR A 77 11.46 0.64 -3.28
N TRP A 78 10.50 0.34 -2.40
CA TRP A 78 10.62 -0.76 -1.45
C TRP A 78 10.79 -2.11 -2.14
N LEU A 79 10.01 -2.36 -3.19
CA LEU A 79 10.05 -3.61 -3.96
C LEU A 79 11.28 -3.73 -4.87
N CYS A 80 11.95 -2.62 -5.17
CA CYS A 80 13.27 -2.60 -5.80
C CYS A 80 14.44 -2.65 -4.79
N ASP A 81 14.18 -3.02 -3.54
CA ASP A 81 15.16 -3.05 -2.43
C ASP A 81 15.81 -1.69 -2.10
N LYS A 82 15.22 -0.59 -2.54
CA LYS A 82 15.66 0.78 -2.23
C LYS A 82 14.95 1.31 -0.99
N LYS A 83 15.23 0.69 0.16
CA LYS A 83 14.47 0.91 1.42
C LYS A 83 14.52 2.35 1.93
N GLU A 84 15.68 3.01 1.85
CA GLU A 84 15.82 4.41 2.27
C GLU A 84 15.03 5.36 1.37
N ASP A 85 15.08 5.16 0.06
CA ASP A 85 14.31 5.93 -0.92
C ASP A 85 12.81 5.77 -0.70
N ALA A 86 12.34 4.56 -0.36
CA ALA A 86 10.96 4.30 -0.02
C ALA A 86 10.50 5.13 1.19
N VAL A 87 11.28 5.13 2.26
CA VAL A 87 11.02 5.93 3.47
C VAL A 87 11.03 7.42 3.16
N ASN A 88 11.95 7.88 2.31
CA ASN A 88 12.04 9.29 1.91
C ASN A 88 10.85 9.73 1.05
N ALA A 89 10.40 8.88 0.11
CA ALA A 89 9.20 9.13 -0.68
C ALA A 89 7.96 9.26 0.22
N TRP A 90 7.76 8.30 1.13
CA TRP A 90 6.66 8.36 2.09
C TRP A 90 6.76 9.60 2.99
N LYS A 91 7.93 9.92 3.55
CA LYS A 91 8.13 11.16 4.33
C LYS A 91 7.80 12.42 3.54
N SER A 92 8.06 12.44 2.23
CA SER A 92 7.78 13.59 1.36
C SER A 92 6.27 13.79 1.18
N GLY A 93 5.50 12.71 1.02
CA GLY A 93 4.03 12.76 0.90
C GLY A 93 3.31 13.25 2.16
N LEU A 94 4.00 13.33 3.31
CA LEU A 94 3.47 13.93 4.55
C LEU A 94 3.10 15.42 4.41
N ASN A 95 3.57 16.07 3.35
CA ASN A 95 3.34 17.48 3.06
C ASN A 95 2.32 17.69 1.92
N SER A 96 1.72 16.61 1.39
CA SER A 96 0.72 16.71 0.33
C SER A 96 -0.53 17.44 0.79
N LYS A 97 -1.15 18.17 -0.14
CA LYS A 97 -2.36 18.95 0.12
C LYS A 97 -3.59 18.07 0.27
N TYR A 98 -3.68 17.05 -0.58
CA TYR A 98 -4.76 16.07 -0.59
C TYR A 98 -4.25 14.78 0.04
N THR A 99 -4.99 14.31 1.04
CA THR A 99 -4.68 13.10 1.79
C THR A 99 -5.95 12.27 1.97
N ASP A 100 -5.80 11.05 2.49
CA ASP A 100 -6.94 10.20 2.82
C ASP A 100 -7.95 10.88 3.78
N ALA A 101 -9.17 10.35 3.84
CA ALA A 101 -10.27 10.95 4.59
C ALA A 101 -10.06 10.98 6.11
N ALA A 102 -9.05 10.26 6.62
CA ALA A 102 -8.61 10.29 8.01
C ALA A 102 -7.39 11.20 8.24
N GLY A 103 -6.99 11.98 7.24
CA GLY A 103 -5.97 13.04 7.34
C GLY A 103 -4.53 12.54 7.16
N GLY A 104 -4.31 11.57 6.28
CA GLY A 104 -2.97 11.03 5.99
C GLY A 104 -2.54 9.91 6.94
N VAL A 105 -3.52 9.17 7.49
CA VAL A 105 -3.26 7.97 8.30
C VAL A 105 -2.63 6.88 7.44
N GLU A 106 -3.07 6.71 6.20
CA GLU A 106 -2.57 5.64 5.33
C GLU A 106 -1.05 5.74 5.14
N LEU A 107 -0.55 6.95 4.87
CA LEU A 107 0.89 7.18 4.72
C LEU A 107 1.68 6.89 6.02
N GLN A 108 1.07 7.11 7.20
CA GLN A 108 1.68 6.68 8.47
C GLN A 108 1.77 5.16 8.59
N ILE A 109 0.80 4.41 8.05
CA ILE A 109 0.82 2.94 8.08
C ILE A 109 2.00 2.40 7.27
N PHE A 110 2.30 2.99 6.11
CA PHE A 110 3.49 2.65 5.33
C PHE A 110 4.79 2.97 6.07
N LEU A 111 4.89 4.14 6.72
CA LEU A 111 6.05 4.48 7.54
C LEU A 111 6.18 3.57 8.78
N PHE A 112 5.06 3.13 9.35
CA PHE A 112 5.04 2.18 10.46
C PHE A 112 5.58 0.82 10.00
N PHE A 113 5.07 0.30 8.87
CA PHE A 113 5.60 -0.90 8.23
C PHE A 113 7.11 -0.82 8.03
N ALA A 114 7.60 0.28 7.45
CA ALA A 114 9.04 0.50 7.23
C ALA A 114 9.83 0.43 8.55
N SER A 115 9.32 1.12 9.58
CA SER A 115 9.97 1.16 10.89
C SER A 115 10.11 -0.21 11.54
N VAL A 116 9.09 -1.07 11.40
CA VAL A 116 9.10 -2.42 11.95
C VAL A 116 10.06 -3.30 11.15
N LYS A 117 9.94 -3.30 9.82
CA LYS A 117 10.78 -4.12 8.93
C LYS A 117 12.27 -3.76 8.99
N MET A 118 12.59 -2.49 9.23
CA MET A 118 13.97 -1.99 9.35
C MET A 118 14.46 -1.94 10.80
N MET A 119 13.64 -2.33 11.78
CA MET A 119 13.93 -2.22 13.22
C MET A 119 14.32 -0.78 13.64
N ASP A 120 13.78 0.23 12.98
CA ASP A 120 14.03 1.65 13.28
C ASP A 120 13.09 2.14 14.38
N ASN A 121 13.53 1.96 15.63
CA ASN A 121 12.80 2.40 16.82
C ASN A 121 12.54 3.91 16.86
N LYS A 122 13.42 4.73 16.26
CA LYS A 122 13.26 6.19 16.23
C LYS A 122 12.14 6.57 15.26
N LEU A 123 12.12 5.98 14.07
CA LEU A 123 11.03 6.16 13.11
C LEU A 123 9.72 5.66 13.70
N ASN A 124 9.70 4.47 14.29
CA ASN A 124 8.50 3.87 14.90
C ASN A 124 7.87 4.81 15.94
N LYS A 125 8.65 5.32 16.90
CA LYS A 125 8.18 6.27 17.92
C LYS A 125 7.59 7.54 17.30
N ASN A 126 8.21 8.08 16.26
CA ASN A 126 7.74 9.29 15.58
C ASN A 126 6.43 9.04 14.83
N VAL A 127 6.32 7.91 14.14
CA VAL A 127 5.12 7.49 13.41
C VAL A 127 3.95 7.30 14.37
N LEU A 128 4.13 6.53 15.45
CA LEU A 128 3.08 6.32 16.45
C LEU A 128 2.63 7.63 17.11
N LYS A 129 3.56 8.56 17.40
CA LYS A 129 3.20 9.90 17.89
C LYS A 129 2.34 10.67 16.89
N ARG A 130 2.63 10.56 15.59
CA ARG A 130 1.86 11.23 14.54
C ARG A 130 0.49 10.57 14.34
N ILE A 131 0.41 9.23 14.33
CA ILE A 131 -0.86 8.50 14.32
C ILE A 131 -1.72 8.92 15.52
N ASN A 132 -1.17 8.96 16.73
CA ASN A 132 -1.88 9.41 17.94
C ASN A 132 -2.47 10.82 17.80
N LYS A 133 -1.74 11.74 17.14
CA LYS A 133 -2.27 13.09 16.85
C LYS A 133 -3.42 13.04 15.84
N LEU A 134 -3.27 12.25 14.78
CA LEU A 134 -4.28 12.11 13.73
C LEU A 134 -5.58 11.51 14.29
N VAL A 135 -5.50 10.38 15.02
CA VAL A 135 -6.68 9.66 15.55
C VAL A 135 -7.52 10.46 16.54
N LYS A 136 -6.96 11.50 17.16
CA LYS A 136 -7.68 12.42 18.05
C LYS A 136 -8.48 13.50 17.30
N SER A 137 -8.24 13.67 16.00
CA SER A 137 -9.01 14.62 15.18
C SER A 137 -10.39 14.06 14.83
N LYS A 138 -11.36 14.93 14.52
CA LYS A 138 -12.70 14.50 14.10
C LYS A 138 -12.70 13.66 12.81
N ASN A 139 -11.66 13.78 11.99
CA ASN A 139 -11.58 13.13 10.68
C ASN A 139 -11.40 11.61 10.78
N THR A 140 -10.97 11.08 11.92
CA THR A 140 -10.69 9.64 12.09
C THR A 140 -11.90 8.80 12.44
N MET A 141 -13.08 9.42 12.45
CA MET A 141 -14.35 8.71 12.31
C MET A 141 -14.52 8.16 10.89
N ASN A 142 -13.80 8.70 9.91
CA ASN A 142 -13.76 8.17 8.56
C ASN A 142 -12.71 7.06 8.45
N TYR A 143 -12.95 6.15 7.51
CA TYR A 143 -11.93 5.20 7.07
C TYR A 143 -10.79 5.94 6.33
N PRO A 144 -9.49 5.63 6.55
CA PRO A 144 -8.89 4.54 7.32
C PRO A 144 -8.56 4.82 8.80
N GLY A 145 -9.22 5.77 9.48
CA GLY A 145 -8.88 6.18 10.85
C GLY A 145 -8.88 5.06 11.90
N PHE A 146 -9.72 4.04 11.74
CA PHE A 146 -9.75 2.86 12.61
C PHE A 146 -8.46 2.03 12.56
N LEU A 147 -7.76 2.01 11.42
CA LEU A 147 -6.47 1.34 11.28
C LEU A 147 -5.43 2.01 12.19
N GLY A 148 -5.43 3.35 12.25
CA GLY A 148 -4.56 4.11 13.15
C GLY A 148 -4.83 3.79 14.63
N LYS A 149 -6.10 3.71 15.03
CA LYS A 149 -6.49 3.33 16.41
C LYS A 149 -6.04 1.90 16.75
N TYR A 150 -6.17 0.98 15.80
CA TYR A 150 -5.70 -0.39 15.98
C TYR A 150 -4.17 -0.46 16.16
N LEU A 151 -3.40 0.27 15.35
CA LEU A 151 -1.93 0.31 15.50
C LEU A 151 -1.47 0.86 16.85
N LEU A 152 -2.26 1.76 17.46
CA LEU A 152 -2.04 2.30 18.80
C LEU A 152 -2.53 1.37 19.93
N ASN A 153 -3.13 0.23 19.60
CA ASN A 153 -3.80 -0.69 20.52
C ASN A 153 -4.99 -0.04 21.28
N GLU A 154 -5.63 0.98 20.72
CA GLU A 154 -6.83 1.60 21.31
C GLU A 154 -8.10 0.79 21.03
N ILE A 155 -8.08 -0.05 19.99
CA ILE A 155 -9.16 -0.98 19.64
C ILE A 155 -8.59 -2.36 19.32
N GLY A 156 -9.38 -3.41 19.58
CA GLY A 156 -9.07 -4.78 19.19
C GLY A 156 -9.53 -5.13 17.77
N GLU A 157 -9.22 -6.36 17.34
CA GLU A 157 -9.57 -6.85 16.00
C GLU A 157 -11.09 -6.94 15.77
N ASP A 158 -11.86 -7.36 16.78
CA ASP A 158 -13.33 -7.43 16.68
C ASP A 158 -13.94 -6.06 16.36
N SER A 159 -13.50 -5.01 17.07
CA SER A 159 -13.92 -3.64 16.81
C SER A 159 -13.47 -3.15 15.43
N LEU A 160 -12.28 -3.57 14.99
CA LEU A 160 -11.76 -3.21 13.68
C LEU A 160 -12.59 -3.86 12.55
N PHE A 161 -12.87 -5.16 12.63
CA PHE A 161 -13.73 -5.86 11.67
C PHE A 161 -15.17 -5.34 11.70
N SER A 162 -15.69 -4.92 12.85
CA SER A 162 -17.02 -4.32 12.96
C SER A 162 -17.12 -2.93 12.30
N SER A 163 -15.99 -2.29 11.99
CA SER A 163 -15.95 -0.96 11.34
C SER A 163 -16.09 -1.00 9.82
N VAL A 164 -16.11 -2.19 9.21
CA VAL A 164 -16.21 -2.32 7.74
C VAL A 164 -17.58 -1.92 7.22
N SER A 165 -17.59 -1.45 5.97
CA SER A 165 -18.79 -1.10 5.24
C SER A 165 -19.68 -2.32 5.01
N THR A 166 -20.98 -2.09 4.96
CA THR A 166 -21.96 -3.09 4.50
C THR A 166 -22.03 -3.18 2.97
N VAL A 167 -21.48 -2.19 2.25
CA VAL A 167 -21.42 -2.19 0.79
C VAL A 167 -20.33 -3.19 0.34
N PRO A 168 -20.67 -4.25 -0.43
CA PRO A 168 -19.75 -5.37 -0.70
C PRO A 168 -18.37 -4.96 -1.22
N ILE A 169 -18.32 -4.12 -2.25
CA ILE A 169 -17.05 -3.69 -2.86
C ILE A 169 -16.19 -2.86 -1.88
N LEU A 170 -16.82 -2.03 -1.05
CA LEU A 170 -16.10 -1.24 -0.05
C LEU A 170 -15.64 -2.11 1.11
N LYS A 171 -16.44 -3.12 1.48
CA LYS A 171 -16.10 -4.10 2.50
C LYS A 171 -14.82 -4.84 2.14
N GLU A 172 -14.72 -5.35 0.92
CA GLU A 172 -13.53 -6.08 0.43
C GLU A 172 -12.27 -5.22 0.46
N ARG A 173 -12.38 -3.97 -0.02
CA ARG A 173 -11.30 -2.97 0.05
C ARG A 173 -10.81 -2.73 1.49
N GLN A 174 -11.75 -2.50 2.40
CA GLN A 174 -11.44 -2.27 3.81
C GLN A 174 -10.89 -3.51 4.51
N LEU A 175 -11.33 -4.71 4.12
CA LEU A 175 -10.78 -5.96 4.63
C LEU A 175 -9.33 -6.20 4.16
N CYS A 176 -8.97 -5.79 2.94
CA CYS A 176 -7.57 -5.78 2.49
C CYS A 176 -6.70 -4.93 3.43
N GLN A 177 -7.12 -3.68 3.68
CA GLN A 177 -6.37 -2.75 4.52
C GLN A 177 -6.32 -3.17 6.00
N ILE A 178 -7.41 -3.74 6.52
CA ILE A 178 -7.46 -4.33 7.87
C ILE A 178 -6.47 -5.48 8.01
N ASN A 179 -6.53 -6.47 7.09
CA ASN A 179 -5.64 -7.62 7.18
C ASN A 179 -4.17 -7.20 7.05
N PHE A 180 -3.85 -6.23 6.17
CA PHE A 180 -2.51 -5.67 6.12
C PHE A 180 -2.08 -5.05 7.45
N SER A 181 -2.94 -4.23 8.08
CA SER A 181 -2.64 -3.59 9.37
C SER A 181 -2.46 -4.60 10.51
N ILE A 182 -3.26 -5.67 10.54
CA ILE A 182 -3.08 -6.80 11.47
C ILE A 182 -1.73 -7.48 11.21
N ALA A 183 -1.38 -7.69 9.94
CA ALA A 183 -0.09 -8.25 9.56
C ALA A 183 1.06 -7.44 10.18
N LEU A 184 1.01 -6.10 10.13
CA LEU A 184 2.03 -5.23 10.74
C LEU A 184 2.21 -5.46 12.24
N LYS A 185 1.11 -5.64 12.99
CA LYS A 185 1.17 -5.98 14.43
C LYS A 185 1.73 -7.36 14.68
N ARG A 186 1.47 -8.34 13.80
CA ARG A 186 2.03 -9.69 13.92
C ARG A 186 3.55 -9.67 13.74
N ILE A 187 4.05 -8.97 12.72
CA ILE A 187 5.50 -8.88 12.50
C ILE A 187 6.20 -8.02 13.56
N GLU A 188 5.56 -6.96 14.08
CA GLU A 188 6.08 -6.18 15.22
C GLU A 188 6.30 -7.07 16.45
N ASN A 189 5.42 -8.05 16.67
CA ASN A 189 5.53 -9.01 17.77
C ASN A 189 6.39 -10.25 17.42
N GLY A 190 7.10 -10.25 16.29
CA GLY A 190 7.96 -11.36 15.84
C GLY A 190 7.20 -12.60 15.35
N ASN A 191 5.87 -12.52 15.15
CA ASN A 191 5.07 -13.64 14.65
C ASN A 191 5.03 -13.64 13.11
N LEU A 192 6.06 -14.23 12.51
CA LEU A 192 6.23 -14.29 11.05
C LEU A 192 5.14 -15.11 10.35
N ASP A 193 4.68 -16.21 10.93
CA ASP A 193 3.68 -17.08 10.29
C ASP A 193 2.31 -16.39 10.20
N GLU A 194 1.86 -15.76 11.28
CA GLU A 194 0.62 -14.98 11.26
C GLU A 194 0.75 -13.71 10.42
N TYR A 195 1.94 -13.11 10.33
CA TYR A 195 2.22 -12.03 9.39
C TYR A 195 1.98 -12.47 7.94
N ILE A 196 2.59 -13.59 7.52
CA ILE A 196 2.42 -14.14 6.17
C ILE A 196 0.96 -14.48 5.88
N LYS A 197 0.29 -15.14 6.83
CA LYS A 197 -1.13 -15.48 6.71
C LYS A 197 -1.98 -14.24 6.49
N LYS A 198 -1.74 -13.16 7.25
CA LYS A 198 -2.51 -11.93 7.13
C LYS A 198 -2.22 -11.14 5.85
N LEU A 199 -0.99 -11.21 5.32
CA LEU A 199 -0.72 -10.69 3.97
C LEU A 199 -1.48 -11.48 2.90
N LYS A 200 -1.56 -12.81 3.01
CA LYS A 200 -2.36 -13.64 2.09
C LYS A 200 -3.85 -13.28 2.17
N ASP A 201 -4.38 -13.10 3.37
CA ASP A 201 -5.75 -12.63 3.57
C ASP A 201 -5.96 -11.26 2.89
N ALA A 202 -5.01 -10.33 3.02
CA ALA A 202 -5.10 -8.99 2.44
C ALA A 202 -5.20 -9.00 0.90
N VAL A 203 -4.50 -9.92 0.22
CA VAL A 203 -4.50 -10.02 -1.25
C VAL A 203 -5.59 -10.94 -1.81
N SER A 204 -6.39 -11.56 -0.95
CA SER A 204 -7.36 -12.60 -1.35
C SER A 204 -8.66 -12.09 -1.98
N PHE A 205 -8.94 -10.78 -1.90
CA PHE A 205 -10.20 -10.18 -2.35
C PHE A 205 -10.23 -9.81 -3.84
N GLY A 206 -9.21 -10.17 -4.61
CA GLY A 206 -9.19 -10.04 -6.06
C GLY A 206 -9.29 -8.58 -6.57
N PRO A 207 -9.94 -8.34 -7.73
CA PRO A 207 -9.97 -7.02 -8.37
C PRO A 207 -10.56 -5.89 -7.53
N ALA A 208 -11.35 -6.20 -6.50
CA ALA A 208 -11.86 -5.20 -5.56
C ALA A 208 -10.73 -4.47 -4.82
N SER A 209 -9.66 -5.18 -4.48
CA SER A 209 -8.53 -4.64 -3.73
C SER A 209 -7.46 -3.99 -4.59
N TYR A 210 -7.58 -4.01 -5.92
CA TYR A 210 -6.59 -3.38 -6.80
C TYR A 210 -6.52 -1.85 -6.63
N LEU A 211 -7.51 -1.23 -6.01
CA LEU A 211 -7.49 0.18 -5.65
C LEU A 211 -6.77 0.47 -4.32
N GLU A 212 -6.36 -0.55 -3.58
CA GLU A 212 -5.74 -0.39 -2.27
C GLU A 212 -4.22 -0.46 -2.37
N HIS A 213 -3.52 0.58 -1.92
CA HIS A 213 -2.06 0.60 -1.94
C HIS A 213 -1.46 -0.58 -1.14
N MET A 214 -2.10 -0.93 -0.03
CA MET A 214 -1.69 -2.04 0.84
C MET A 214 -1.72 -3.40 0.12
N TYR A 215 -2.58 -3.59 -0.89
CA TYR A 215 -2.60 -4.79 -1.71
C TYR A 215 -1.26 -5.02 -2.41
N TYR A 216 -0.69 -3.96 -2.99
CA TYR A 216 0.55 -4.06 -3.77
C TYR A 216 1.77 -4.32 -2.90
N LEU A 217 1.86 -3.64 -1.74
CA LEU A 217 2.94 -3.90 -0.79
C LEU A 217 2.83 -5.31 -0.18
N ALA A 218 1.61 -5.76 0.16
CA ALA A 218 1.38 -7.12 0.64
C ALA A 218 1.80 -8.18 -0.40
N THR A 219 1.39 -7.97 -1.66
CA THR A 219 1.75 -8.86 -2.78
C THR A 219 3.26 -8.95 -2.94
N GLY A 220 3.95 -7.81 -3.01
CA GLY A 220 5.39 -7.79 -3.18
C GLY A 220 6.17 -8.37 -1.99
N GLU A 221 5.73 -8.13 -0.75
CA GLU A 221 6.34 -8.77 0.44
C GLU A 221 6.20 -10.29 0.42
N LEU A 222 5.02 -10.82 0.02
CA LEU A 222 4.81 -12.27 -0.12
C LEU A 222 5.76 -12.87 -1.17
N GLU A 223 6.00 -12.17 -2.27
CA GLU A 223 6.90 -12.62 -3.33
C GLU A 223 8.35 -12.66 -2.88
N ILE A 224 8.84 -11.62 -2.19
CA ILE A 224 10.18 -11.57 -1.61
C ILE A 224 10.40 -12.75 -0.64
N MET A 225 9.38 -13.12 0.13
CA MET A 225 9.47 -14.27 1.03
C MET A 225 9.48 -15.62 0.30
N LEU A 226 8.85 -15.71 -0.87
CA LEU A 226 8.88 -16.92 -1.68
C LEU A 226 10.23 -17.08 -2.38
N SER A 227 10.83 -16.02 -2.90
CA SER A 227 12.15 -16.07 -3.55
C SER A 227 13.26 -16.44 -2.55
N THR A 228 13.27 -15.81 -1.37
CA THR A 228 14.25 -16.10 -0.30
C THR A 228 14.17 -17.55 0.21
N ARG A 229 13.00 -18.19 0.17
CA ARG A 229 12.84 -19.61 0.54
C ARG A 229 13.37 -20.56 -0.54
N ILE A 230 13.30 -20.18 -1.82
CA ILE A 230 13.80 -20.99 -2.93
C ILE A 230 15.33 -20.94 -2.98
N ASP A 231 15.91 -19.75 -2.80
CA ASP A 231 17.37 -19.57 -2.80
C ASP A 231 18.04 -20.09 -1.50
N GLY A 232 17.26 -20.21 -0.42
CA GLY A 232 17.68 -20.74 0.89
C GLY A 232 17.61 -22.26 1.04
N GLY A 233 17.43 -23.03 -0.04
CA GLY A 233 17.42 -24.51 -0.06
C GLY A 233 18.74 -25.19 0.34
N GLY A 234 19.65 -24.49 1.01
CA GLY A 234 20.82 -25.03 1.69
C GLY A 234 20.64 -24.97 3.21
N SER A 235 20.23 -26.10 3.80
CA SER A 235 20.50 -26.53 5.17
C SER A 235 20.62 -25.41 6.24
N ILE A 236 19.51 -25.07 6.91
CA ILE A 236 19.59 -24.57 8.29
C ILE A 236 19.80 -25.81 9.18
N ASN A 237 21.05 -26.18 9.38
CA ASN A 237 21.42 -26.99 10.53
C ASN A 237 21.17 -26.16 11.79
N SER A 238 20.35 -26.73 12.65
CA SER A 238 20.20 -26.48 14.09
C SER A 238 21.29 -25.61 14.72
N ILE A 239 20.88 -24.52 15.35
CA ILE A 239 21.61 -23.96 16.48
C ILE A 239 20.80 -24.31 17.72
N GLN A 240 21.37 -25.22 18.51
CA GLN A 240 21.05 -25.50 19.91
C GLN A 240 21.40 -24.30 20.79
#